data_AF-A0A822XTC7-F1
#
_entry.id   AF-A0A822XTC7-F1
#
_cell.length_a   1.000
_cell.length_b   1.000
_cell.length_c   1.000
_cell.angle_alpha   90.00
_cell.angle_beta   90.00
_cell.angle_gamma   90.00
#
_symmetry.space_group_name_H-M   'P 1'
#
loop_
_entity.id
_entity.type
_entity.pdbx_description
1 polymer ?
#
loop_
_entity_poly.entity_id
_entity_poly.type
_entity_poly.pdbx_seq_one_letter_code
_entity_poly.pdbx_strand_id
1 'polypeptide(L)'
;MRSWQMGLLMRGGQKDDTQGCCEELQNVKDDCTCEAIQWTVQQQQQQSRLQGEEMERLMKKAEKLPSICDLSQTCQFSESSSN
;
A
#
# COMPACT_ATOMS: atom_id res chain seq x y z
N MET A 1 44.66 5.26 -2.17
CA MET A 1 43.72 5.72 -1.13
C MET A 1 42.87 6.82 -1.73
N ARG A 2 41.54 6.66 -1.79
CA ARG A 2 40.56 7.76 -1.63
C ARG A 2 39.12 7.29 -1.87
N SER A 3 38.41 7.24 -0.76
CA SER A 3 37.07 7.85 -0.58
C SER A 3 35.85 7.27 -1.30
N TRP A 4 35.94 6.22 -2.12
CA TRP A 4 34.72 5.63 -2.71
C TRP A 4 34.04 4.59 -1.82
N GLN A 5 34.76 4.03 -0.86
CA GLN A 5 34.23 3.00 0.04
C GLN A 5 33.38 3.57 1.19
N MET A 6 33.55 4.86 1.53
CA MET A 6 32.80 5.50 2.62
C MET A 6 31.44 6.08 2.20
N GLY A 7 31.19 6.26 0.90
CA GLY A 7 29.90 6.72 0.38
C GLY A 7 28.85 5.61 0.24
N LEU A 8 29.29 4.35 0.06
CA LEU A 8 28.40 3.20 -0.03
C LEU A 8 27.86 2.75 1.34
N LEU A 9 28.48 3.18 2.44
CA LEU A 9 28.08 2.80 3.81
C LEU A 9 26.97 3.70 4.40
N MET A 10 26.57 4.78 3.72
CA MET A 10 25.48 5.67 4.15
C MET A 10 24.35 5.78 3.12
N ARG A 11 24.27 4.82 2.20
CA ARG A 11 23.10 4.62 1.33
C ARG A 11 22.40 3.28 1.62
N GLY A 12 22.63 2.75 2.82
CA GLY A 12 21.85 1.67 3.41
C GLY A 12 20.65 2.26 4.13
N GLY A 13 19.62 2.62 3.37
CA GLY A 13 18.42 3.25 3.91
C GLY A 13 17.28 3.19 2.92
N GLN A 14 17.14 2.09 2.18
CA GLN A 14 15.85 1.70 1.65
C GLN A 14 15.01 1.29 2.86
N LYS A 15 14.56 2.28 3.65
CA LYS A 15 13.43 2.09 4.55
C LYS A 15 12.25 1.83 3.64
N ASP A 16 12.02 0.54 3.44
CA ASP A 16 10.75 -0.10 3.14
C ASP A 16 9.67 0.91 2.72
N ASP A 17 9.42 1.06 1.41
CA ASP A 17 8.29 1.86 0.90
C ASP A 17 6.97 1.51 1.62
N THR A 18 6.84 0.26 2.09
CA THR A 18 5.74 -0.23 2.92
C THR A 18 5.63 0.48 4.26
N GLN A 19 6.75 0.79 4.94
CA GLN A 19 6.74 1.45 6.24
C GLN A 19 6.13 2.86 6.13
N GLY A 20 6.56 3.65 5.13
CA GLY A 20 5.99 4.98 4.90
C GLY A 20 4.50 4.94 4.57
N CYS A 21 4.08 3.96 3.76
CA CYS A 21 2.67 3.73 3.46
C CYS A 21 1.86 3.37 4.72
N CYS A 22 2.39 2.52 5.61
CA CYS A 22 1.72 2.18 6.86
C CYS A 22 1.64 3.37 7.82
N GLU A 23 2.67 4.20 7.90
CA GLU A 23 2.65 5.43 8.70
C GLU A 23 1.56 6.39 8.18
N GLU A 24 1.43 6.58 6.88
CA GLU A 24 0.35 7.38 6.28
C GLU A 24 -1.03 6.79 6.62
N LEU A 25 -1.17 5.48 6.53
CA LEU A 25 -2.43 4.79 6.78
C LEU A 25 -2.85 4.79 8.25
N GLN A 26 -1.90 4.71 9.18
CA GLN A 26 -2.13 4.84 10.63
C GLN A 26 -2.55 6.26 11.03
N ASN A 27 -2.22 7.27 10.23
CA ASN A 27 -2.67 8.64 10.44
C ASN A 27 -4.10 8.90 9.92
N VAL A 28 -4.67 7.97 9.16
CA VAL A 28 -6.08 8.02 8.78
C VAL A 28 -6.93 7.68 10.00
N LYS A 29 -8.02 8.42 10.23
CA LYS A 29 -8.97 8.09 11.29
C LYS A 29 -9.49 6.68 11.09
N ASP A 30 -9.62 5.91 12.16
CA ASP A 30 -10.04 4.51 12.11
C ASP A 30 -11.30 4.30 11.25
N ASP A 31 -12.29 5.20 11.36
CA ASP A 31 -13.55 5.14 10.59
C ASP A 31 -13.40 5.36 9.07
N CYS A 32 -12.23 5.75 8.56
CA CYS A 32 -12.02 6.13 7.15
C CYS A 32 -10.91 5.32 6.45
N THR A 33 -10.25 4.41 7.14
CA THR A 33 -9.10 3.69 6.62
C THR A 33 -9.48 2.77 5.46
N CYS A 34 -10.64 2.09 5.53
CA CYS A 34 -11.08 1.23 4.43
C CYS A 34 -11.42 2.03 3.16
N GLU A 35 -12.05 3.19 3.32
CA GLU A 35 -12.36 4.13 2.23
C GLU A 35 -11.06 4.68 1.62
N ALA A 36 -10.06 5.02 2.44
CA ALA A 36 -8.77 5.49 1.98
C ALA A 36 -8.03 4.41 1.16
N ILE A 37 -8.05 3.15 1.63
CA ILE A 37 -7.48 2.01 0.91
C ILE A 37 -8.23 1.81 -0.42
N GLN A 38 -9.56 1.79 -0.40
CA GLN A 38 -10.38 1.61 -1.59
C GLN A 38 -10.11 2.69 -2.64
N TRP A 39 -10.02 3.95 -2.23
CA TRP A 39 -9.73 5.07 -3.12
C TRP A 39 -8.34 4.96 -3.75
N THR A 40 -7.35 4.51 -2.99
CA THR A 40 -5.99 4.29 -3.47
C THR A 40 -5.96 3.18 -4.53
N VAL A 41 -6.68 2.07 -4.29
CA VAL A 41 -6.81 0.98 -5.27
C VAL A 41 -7.49 1.46 -6.56
N GLN A 42 -8.57 2.24 -6.45
CA GLN A 42 -9.27 2.78 -7.62
C GLN A 42 -8.39 3.72 -8.45
N GLN A 43 -7.60 4.58 -7.80
CA GLN A 43 -6.64 5.42 -8.51
C GLN A 43 -5.58 4.58 -9.23
N GLN A 44 -5.04 3.56 -8.56
CA GLN A 44 -4.02 2.70 -9.15
C GLN A 44 -4.58 1.89 -10.32
N GLN A 45 -5.81 1.41 -10.23
CA GLN A 45 -6.52 0.77 -11.34
C GLN A 45 -6.62 1.70 -12.55
N GLN A 46 -7.01 2.96 -12.35
CA GLN A 46 -7.17 3.93 -13.45
C GLN A 46 -5.83 4.32 -14.07
N GLN A 47 -4.81 4.57 -13.25
CA GLN A 47 -3.48 4.96 -13.71
C GLN A 47 -2.79 3.85 -14.49
N SER A 48 -2.86 2.62 -13.99
CA SER A 48 -2.17 1.47 -14.58
C SER A 48 -3.07 0.62 -15.50
N ARG A 49 -4.34 1.02 -15.69
CA ARG A 49 -5.36 0.31 -16.49
C ARG A 49 -5.47 -1.19 -16.13
N LEU A 50 -5.37 -1.49 -14.84
CA LEU A 50 -5.35 -2.86 -14.31
C LEU A 50 -6.69 -3.54 -14.53
N GLN A 51 -6.65 -4.79 -15.00
CA GLN A 51 -7.83 -5.59 -15.31
C GLN A 51 -7.60 -7.07 -14.98
N GLY A 52 -8.69 -7.82 -14.83
CA GLY A 52 -8.67 -9.27 -14.62
C GLY A 52 -7.84 -9.68 -13.40
N GLU A 53 -6.96 -10.67 -13.57
CA GLU A 53 -6.17 -11.25 -12.49
C GLU A 53 -5.26 -10.23 -11.78
N GLU A 54 -4.77 -9.21 -12.49
CA GLU A 54 -3.91 -8.19 -11.89
C GLU A 54 -4.70 -7.29 -10.93
N MET A 55 -5.95 -6.97 -11.29
CA MET A 55 -6.87 -6.25 -10.43
C MET A 55 -7.26 -7.09 -9.21
N GLU A 56 -7.52 -8.38 -9.39
CA GLU A 56 -7.84 -9.31 -8.29
C GLU A 56 -6.68 -9.42 -7.29
N ARG A 57 -5.44 -9.52 -7.79
CA ARG A 57 -4.23 -9.55 -6.95
C ARG A 57 -4.06 -8.24 -6.18
N LEU A 58 -4.34 -7.09 -6.81
CA LEU A 58 -4.28 -5.79 -6.16
C LEU A 58 -5.32 -5.69 -5.03
N MET A 59 -6.56 -6.10 -5.28
CA MET A 59 -7.63 -6.12 -4.28
C MET A 59 -7.27 -7.00 -3.08
N LYS A 60 -6.78 -8.22 -3.31
CA LYS A 60 -6.31 -9.11 -2.23
C LYS A 60 -5.16 -8.52 -1.41
N LYS A 61 -4.28 -7.73 -2.05
CA LYS A 61 -3.21 -7.03 -1.34
C LYS A 61 -3.79 -5.92 -0.48
N ALA A 62 -4.77 -5.17 -0.99
CA ALA A 62 -5.44 -4.10 -0.28
C ALA A 62 -6.19 -4.60 0.97
N GLU A 63 -6.86 -5.74 0.89
CA GLU A 63 -7.53 -6.37 2.06
C GLU A 63 -6.56 -6.75 3.18
N LYS A 64 -5.30 -7.03 2.83
CA LYS A 64 -4.25 -7.39 3.81
C LYS A 64 -3.54 -6.18 4.38
N LEU A 65 -3.68 -4.99 3.79
CA LEU A 65 -2.99 -3.78 4.25
C LEU A 65 -3.26 -3.47 5.73
N PRO A 66 -4.50 -3.54 6.25
CA PRO A 66 -4.75 -3.30 7.66
C PRO A 66 -3.96 -4.24 8.57
N SER A 67 -3.90 -5.53 8.24
CA SER A 67 -3.12 -6.50 9.01
C SER A 67 -1.61 -6.32 8.88
N ILE A 68 -1.12 -5.87 7.72
CA ILE A 68 0.31 -5.58 7.50
C ILE A 68 0.73 -4.35 8.31
N CYS A 69 -0.15 -3.37 8.44
CA CYS A 69 0.11 -2.12 9.14
C CYS A 69 -0.34 -2.12 10.61
N ASP A 70 -0.67 -3.28 11.17
CA ASP A 70 -1.16 -3.49 12.55
C ASP A 70 -2.37 -2.59 12.92
N LEU A 71 -3.28 -2.38 11.96
CA LEU A 71 -4.52 -1.65 12.18
C LEU A 71 -5.56 -2.55 12.81
N SER A 72 -6.35 -2.01 13.74
CA SER A 72 -7.38 -2.73 14.51
C SER A 72 -8.58 -3.21 13.67
N GLN A 73 -8.69 -2.71 12.45
CA GLN A 73 -9.83 -2.88 11.57
C GLN A 73 -9.56 -3.86 10.43
N THR A 74 -10.62 -4.46 9.90
CA THR A 74 -10.57 -5.35 8.73
C THR A 74 -11.40 -4.76 7.61
N CYS A 75 -10.81 -4.65 6.42
CA CYS A 75 -11.51 -4.19 5.23
C CYS A 75 -11.83 -5.39 4.32
N GLN A 76 -13.06 -5.45 3.83
CA GLN A 76 -13.47 -6.41 2.81
C GLN A 76 -13.93 -5.64 1.59
N PHE A 77 -13.26 -5.83 0.46
CA PHE A 77 -13.62 -5.19 -0.79
C PHE A 77 -14.27 -6.25 -1.65
N SER A 78 -15.59 -6.40 -1.51
CA SER A 78 -16.34 -7.15 -2.52
C SER A 78 -16.16 -6.39 -3.83
N GLU A 79 -15.73 -7.06 -4.89
CA GLU A 79 -15.81 -6.53 -6.23
C GLU A 79 -17.28 -6.11 -6.41
N SER A 80 -17.55 -4.81 -6.30
CA SER A 80 -18.89 -4.29 -6.50
C SER A 80 -19.22 -4.66 -7.93
N SER A 81 -20.00 -5.73 -8.05
CA SER A 81 -20.45 -6.31 -9.31
C SER A 81 -20.91 -5.15 -10.18
N SER A 82 -20.13 -4.87 -11.22
CA SER A 82 -20.64 -4.12 -12.35
C SER A 82 -21.73 -5.01 -12.94
N ASN A 83 -22.98 -4.60 -12.80
CA ASN A 83 -24.10 -5.10 -13.58
C ASN A 83 -24.43 -4.04 -14.62
#